data_AF-B3SBM1-F1
#
_entry.id   AF-B3SBM1-F1
#
_cell.length_a   1.000
_cell.length_b   1.000
_cell.length_c   1.000
_cell.angle_alpha   90.00
_cell.angle_beta   90.00
_cell.angle_gamma   90.00
#
_symmetry.space_group_name_H-M   'P 1'
#
loop_
_entity.id
_entity.type
_entity.pdbx_description
1 polymer ?
#
loop_
_entity_poly.entity_id
_entity_poly.type
_entity_poly.pdbx_seq_one_letter_code
_entity_poly.pdbx_strand_id
1 'polypeptide(L)'
;LIPVTVAQLLKATEDQGDTYQISGREVYQITFVGVIRSVTESAAYTQYAVDDMTKSPISVRRWVDSEVSCNMYSTLADDTYVRVVGHLRALQGVRYVMAINIQPIEDCNEITYHILEVIHSHLLQTKGPAIVRIFITTAN
;
A
#
# COMPACT_ATOMS: atom_id res chain seq x y z
N LEU A 1 1.49 10.12 -1.58
CA LEU A 1 1.34 8.75 -1.08
C LEU A 1 -0.15 8.40 -1.09
N ILE A 2 -0.58 7.34 -1.78
CA ILE A 2 -1.99 6.96 -1.84
C ILE A 2 -2.23 5.73 -0.95
N PRO A 3 -3.08 5.82 0.10
CA PRO A 3 -3.47 4.65 0.89
C PRO A 3 -4.40 3.77 0.06
N VAL A 4 -4.07 2.48 0.00
CA VAL A 4 -4.81 1.50 -0.81
C VAL A 4 -4.97 0.17 -0.08
N THR A 5 -5.84 -0.67 -0.62
CA THR A 5 -5.90 -2.11 -0.30
C THR A 5 -5.19 -2.94 -1.36
N VAL A 6 -4.82 -4.18 -1.03
CA VAL A 6 -4.30 -5.17 -1.97
C VAL A 6 -5.32 -5.44 -3.08
N ALA A 7 -6.61 -5.51 -2.77
CA ALA A 7 -7.64 -5.67 -3.79
C ALA A 7 -7.67 -4.51 -4.81
N GLN A 8 -7.41 -3.28 -4.37
CA GLN A 8 -7.29 -2.12 -5.28
C GLN A 8 -6.01 -2.22 -6.13
N LEU A 9 -4.89 -2.62 -5.54
CA LEU A 9 -3.63 -2.85 -6.29
C LEU A 9 -3.79 -3.92 -7.37
N LEU A 10 -4.48 -5.02 -7.07
CA LEU A 10 -4.71 -6.11 -8.02
C LEU A 10 -5.74 -5.75 -9.11
N LYS A 11 -6.61 -4.76 -8.86
CA LYS A 11 -7.59 -4.26 -9.83
C LYS A 11 -7.14 -2.99 -10.58
N ALA A 12 -6.01 -2.40 -10.22
CA ALA A 12 -5.47 -1.21 -10.87
C ALA A 12 -5.40 -1.43 -12.40
N THR A 13 -5.62 -0.39 -13.20
CA THR A 13 -5.42 -0.49 -14.65
C THR A 13 -4.02 -0.06 -14.98
N GLU A 14 -3.35 -0.80 -15.85
CA GLU A 14 -2.03 -0.44 -16.36
C GLU A 14 -2.21 0.47 -17.57
N ASP A 15 -1.51 1.60 -17.56
CA ASP A 15 -1.41 2.54 -18.68
C ASP A 15 -0.03 2.39 -19.35
N GLN A 16 0.27 3.18 -20.38
CA GLN A 16 1.55 3.12 -21.07
C GLN A 16 2.72 3.43 -20.12
N GLY A 17 3.73 2.54 -20.11
CA GLY A 17 5.03 2.79 -19.45
C GLY A 17 5.05 2.56 -17.94
N ASP A 18 4.52 1.44 -17.44
CA ASP A 18 4.54 1.06 -16.01
C ASP A 18 3.81 2.05 -15.07
N THR A 19 2.89 2.82 -15.65
CA THR A 19 2.02 3.75 -14.94
C THR A 19 0.73 3.04 -14.56
N TYR A 20 0.34 3.12 -13.29
CA TYR A 20 -0.87 2.46 -12.79
C TYR A 20 -1.92 3.47 -12.43
N GLN A 21 -3.17 3.15 -12.75
CA GLN A 21 -4.32 3.93 -12.30
C GLN A 21 -5.18 3.14 -11.32
N ILE A 22 -5.57 3.80 -10.23
CA ILE A 22 -6.51 3.29 -9.25
C ILE A 22 -7.66 4.28 -9.19
N SER A 23 -8.89 3.80 -9.39
CA SER A 23 -10.08 4.67 -9.43
C SER A 23 -10.02 5.76 -10.52
N GLY A 24 -9.39 5.46 -11.66
CA GLY A 24 -9.25 6.39 -12.79
C GLY A 24 -8.24 7.53 -12.57
N ARG A 25 -7.38 7.41 -11.55
CA ARG A 25 -6.28 8.35 -11.29
C ARG A 25 -4.95 7.64 -11.27
N GLU A 26 -3.96 8.27 -11.87
CA GLU A 26 -2.57 7.82 -11.83
C GLU A 26 -2.04 7.76 -10.40
N VAL A 27 -1.34 6.67 -10.09
CA VAL A 27 -0.76 6.42 -8.78
C VAL A 27 0.71 6.04 -8.93
N TYR A 28 1.57 6.88 -8.36
CA TYR A 28 3.01 6.66 -8.37
C TYR A 28 3.49 5.88 -7.14
N GLN A 29 3.09 6.31 -5.94
CA GLN A 29 3.54 5.75 -4.68
C GLN A 29 2.35 5.41 -3.78
N ILE A 30 2.34 4.18 -3.26
CA ILE A 30 1.25 3.63 -2.45
C ILE A 30 1.69 3.35 -1.03
N THR A 31 0.72 3.27 -0.12
CA THR A 31 0.89 2.65 1.19
C THR A 31 -0.27 1.71 1.50
N PHE A 32 0.06 0.61 2.17
CA PHE A 32 -0.95 -0.29 2.74
C PHE A 32 -0.46 -0.92 4.04
N VAL A 33 -1.41 -1.40 4.84
CA VAL A 33 -1.14 -2.15 6.07
C VAL A 33 -1.64 -3.58 5.88
N GLY A 34 -0.84 -4.56 6.28
CA GLY A 34 -1.19 -5.97 6.21
C GLY A 34 -0.28 -6.84 7.07
N VAL A 35 -0.57 -8.13 7.14
CA VAL A 35 0.20 -9.12 7.89
C VAL A 35 1.12 -9.92 6.97
N ILE A 36 2.36 -10.16 7.39
CA ILE A 36 3.30 -11.04 6.68
C ILE A 36 2.83 -12.48 6.83
N ARG A 37 2.66 -13.19 5.70
CA ARG A 37 2.26 -14.61 5.67
C ARG A 37 3.41 -15.55 5.37
N SER A 38 4.44 -15.05 4.70
CA SER A 38 5.65 -15.81 4.41
C SER A 38 6.76 -14.87 3.99
N VAL A 39 7.99 -15.25 4.30
CA VAL A 39 9.20 -14.58 3.81
C VAL A 39 10.01 -15.50 2.91
N THR A 40 10.57 -14.94 1.84
CA THR A 40 11.50 -15.63 0.94
C THR A 40 12.69 -14.72 0.68
N GLU A 41 13.88 -15.17 1.07
CA GLU A 41 15.12 -14.44 0.85
C GLU A 41 15.78 -14.88 -0.46
N SER A 42 16.36 -13.91 -1.17
CA SER A 42 17.16 -14.12 -2.36
C SER A 42 18.42 -13.25 -2.28
N ALA A 43 19.39 -13.49 -3.14
CA ALA A 43 20.64 -12.72 -3.18
C ALA A 43 20.41 -11.23 -3.49
N ALA A 44 19.35 -10.90 -4.24
CA ALA A 44 19.09 -9.53 -4.67
C ALA A 44 18.03 -8.82 -3.81
N TYR A 45 17.03 -9.55 -3.29
CA TYR A 45 15.91 -8.96 -2.55
C TYR A 45 15.32 -9.94 -1.53
N THR A 46 14.73 -9.40 -0.47
CA THR A 46 13.82 -10.12 0.42
C THR A 46 12.40 -9.92 -0.08
N GLN A 47 11.64 -11.01 -0.21
CA GLN A 47 10.24 -11.00 -0.64
C GLN A 47 9.32 -11.40 0.51
N TYR A 48 8.31 -10.57 0.77
CA TYR A 48 7.27 -10.81 1.75
C TYR A 48 5.94 -11.05 1.03
N ALA A 49 5.18 -12.07 1.41
CA ALA A 49 3.78 -12.17 1.04
C ALA A 49 2.95 -11.43 2.09
N VAL A 50 2.31 -10.32 1.73
CA VAL A 50 1.58 -9.47 2.68
C VAL A 50 0.08 -9.53 2.39
N ASP A 51 -0.70 -9.81 3.44
CA ASP A 51 -2.15 -10.03 3.40
C ASP A 51 -2.88 -8.93 4.18
N ASP A 52 -3.77 -8.20 3.51
CA ASP A 52 -4.65 -7.20 4.14
C ASP A 52 -6.11 -7.67 4.28
N MET A 53 -6.37 -8.96 4.03
CA MET A 53 -7.69 -9.61 4.01
C MET A 53 -8.64 -9.15 2.90
N THR A 54 -8.22 -8.30 1.97
CA THR A 54 -9.11 -7.83 0.90
C THR A 54 -9.08 -8.71 -0.35
N LYS A 55 -7.95 -9.39 -0.60
CA LYS A 55 -7.72 -10.38 -1.67
C LYS A 55 -6.56 -11.31 -1.28
N SER A 56 -6.12 -12.16 -2.21
CA SER A 56 -4.92 -12.98 -2.02
C SER A 56 -3.70 -12.11 -1.67
N PRO A 57 -2.78 -12.59 -0.82
CA PRO A 57 -1.58 -11.85 -0.43
C PRO A 57 -0.80 -11.35 -1.65
N ILE A 58 -0.23 -10.14 -1.56
CA ILE A 58 0.60 -9.56 -2.61
C ILE A 58 2.08 -9.74 -2.28
N SER A 59 2.89 -9.97 -3.31
CA SER A 59 4.35 -9.99 -3.18
C SER A 59 4.89 -8.58 -2.97
N VAL A 60 5.64 -8.38 -1.89
CA VAL A 60 6.33 -7.13 -1.54
C VAL A 60 7.82 -7.42 -1.54
N ARG A 61 8.58 -6.76 -2.41
CA ARG A 61 10.03 -6.96 -2.56
C ARG A 61 10.80 -5.78 -2.02
N ARG A 62 11.84 -6.06 -1.24
CA ARG A 62 12.79 -5.07 -0.74
C ARG A 62 14.19 -5.46 -1.21
N TRP A 63 14.91 -4.55 -1.85
CA TRP A 63 16.30 -4.81 -2.26
C TRP A 63 17.19 -5.06 -1.04
N VAL A 64 18.13 -6.00 -1.21
CA VAL A 64 19.22 -6.21 -0.25
C VAL A 64 20.32 -5.21 -0.60
N ASP A 65 20.46 -4.16 0.21
CA ASP A 65 21.54 -3.19 0.02
C ASP A 65 22.85 -3.75 0.58
N SER A 66 23.80 -4.03 -0.30
CA SER A 66 25.11 -4.61 0.04
C SER A 66 25.99 -3.68 0.90
N GLU A 67 25.71 -2.38 0.92
CA GLU A 67 26.56 -1.36 1.55
C GLU A 67 26.07 -0.91 2.93
N VAL A 68 24.79 -1.15 3.24
CA VAL A 68 24.19 -0.79 4.52
C VAL A 68 24.26 -1.99 5.46
N SER A 69 25.48 -2.29 5.91
CA SER A 69 25.75 -3.19 7.03
C SER A 69 25.36 -2.54 8.36
N CYS A 70 24.10 -2.11 8.49
CA CYS A 70 23.54 -1.81 9.80
C CYS A 70 22.47 -2.84 10.14
N ASN A 71 22.59 -3.39 11.34
CA ASN A 71 21.65 -4.25 12.07
C ASN A 71 20.22 -3.67 12.22
N MET A 72 19.86 -2.66 11.42
CA MET A 72 18.66 -1.84 11.55
C MET A 72 17.47 -2.43 10.78
N TYR A 73 17.71 -3.43 9.93
CA TYR A 73 16.68 -4.09 9.13
C TYR A 73 16.81 -5.61 9.23
N SER A 74 16.60 -6.17 10.42
CA SER A 74 16.39 -7.61 10.55
C SER A 74 15.19 -8.03 9.70
N THR A 75 15.29 -9.19 9.04
CA THR A 75 14.16 -9.81 8.35
C THR A 75 12.96 -9.87 9.29
N LEU A 76 11.84 -9.32 8.87
CA LEU A 76 10.62 -9.29 9.68
C LEU A 76 10.01 -10.69 9.73
N ALA A 77 9.53 -11.10 10.90
CA ALA A 77 8.98 -12.44 11.10
C ALA A 77 7.59 -12.59 10.44
N ASP A 78 7.21 -13.84 10.20
CA ASP A 78 5.83 -14.19 9.85
C ASP A 78 4.84 -13.72 10.93
N ASP A 79 3.59 -13.53 10.53
CA ASP A 79 2.48 -13.06 11.38
C ASP A 79 2.70 -11.66 12.01
N THR A 80 3.65 -10.88 11.49
CA THR A 80 3.87 -9.49 11.88
C THR A 80 3.03 -8.54 11.01
N TYR A 81 2.27 -7.65 11.65
CA TYR A 81 1.62 -6.54 10.94
C TYR A 81 2.65 -5.49 10.53
N VAL A 82 2.57 -5.05 9.28
CA VAL A 82 3.50 -4.09 8.70
C VAL A 82 2.77 -3.00 7.93
N ARG A 83 3.31 -1.79 7.96
CA ARG A 83 3.03 -0.73 6.98
C ARG A 83 4.06 -0.82 5.87
N VAL A 84 3.57 -0.93 4.64
CA VAL A 84 4.37 -0.95 3.42
C VAL A 84 4.21 0.38 2.71
N VAL A 85 5.32 0.94 2.23
CA VAL A 85 5.37 2.07 1.31
C VAL A 85 6.19 1.67 0.10
N GLY A 86 5.66 1.88 -1.10
CA GLY A 86 6.36 1.44 -2.31
C GLY A 86 5.67 1.81 -3.61
N HIS A 87 6.12 1.15 -4.68
CA HIS A 87 5.61 1.32 -6.04
C HIS A 87 5.00 0.01 -6.53
N LEU A 88 3.83 0.10 -7.15
CA LEU A 88 3.24 -1.04 -7.86
C LEU A 88 4.04 -1.30 -9.13
N ARG A 89 4.36 -2.58 -9.37
CA ARG A 89 5.05 -3.07 -10.56
C ARG A 89 4.39 -4.35 -11.03
N ALA A 90 4.64 -4.70 -12.29
CA ALA A 90 4.27 -5.98 -12.85
C ALA A 90 5.48 -6.59 -13.55
N LEU A 91 5.60 -7.91 -13.46
CA LEU A 91 6.54 -8.68 -14.27
C LEU A 91 5.77 -9.84 -14.85
N GLN A 92 5.70 -9.91 -16.18
CA GLN A 92 4.96 -10.96 -16.91
C GLN A 92 3.50 -11.08 -16.44
N GLY A 93 2.84 -9.95 -16.19
CA GLY A 93 1.45 -9.89 -15.72
C GLY A 93 1.26 -10.16 -14.22
N VAL A 94 2.30 -10.59 -13.49
CA VAL A 94 2.23 -10.79 -12.04
C VAL A 94 2.58 -9.48 -11.32
N ARG A 95 1.65 -8.98 -10.52
CA ARG A 95 1.82 -7.73 -9.76
C ARG A 95 2.58 -7.96 -8.46
N TYR A 96 3.44 -7.01 -8.14
CA TYR A 96 4.17 -6.95 -6.88
C TYR A 96 4.42 -5.49 -6.48
N VAL A 97 4.72 -5.26 -5.21
CA VAL A 97 5.12 -3.95 -4.70
C VAL A 97 6.62 -3.94 -4.51
N MET A 98 7.30 -3.00 -5.17
CA MET A 98 8.69 -2.68 -4.85
C MET A 98 8.69 -1.73 -3.67
N ALA A 99 9.11 -2.22 -2.51
CA ALA A 99 9.07 -1.49 -1.25
C ALA A 99 10.23 -0.48 -1.16
N ILE A 100 9.88 0.75 -0.85
CA ILE A 100 10.81 1.76 -0.34
C ILE A 100 11.02 1.56 1.15
N ASN A 101 9.94 1.24 1.88
CA ASN A 101 9.95 1.06 3.32
C ASN A 101 8.94 -0.01 3.75
N ILE A 102 9.33 -0.81 4.74
CA ILE A 102 8.49 -1.81 5.40
C ILE A 102 8.75 -1.67 6.90
N GLN A 103 7.74 -1.28 7.66
CA GLN A 103 7.85 -1.06 9.10
C GLN A 103 6.85 -1.91 9.86
N PRO A 104 7.25 -2.59 10.94
CA PRO A 104 6.31 -3.25 11.82
C PRO A 104 5.37 -2.23 12.45
N ILE A 105 4.10 -2.59 12.61
CA ILE A 105 3.12 -1.78 13.32
C ILE A 105 3.37 -1.92 14.83
N GLU A 106 3.56 -0.78 15.50
CA GLU A 106 3.75 -0.74 16.96
C GLU A 106 2.44 -0.40 17.69
N ASP A 107 1.56 0.40 17.08
CA ASP A 107 0.23 0.70 17.58
C ASP A 107 -0.86 0.10 16.67
N CYS A 108 -1.66 -0.81 17.20
CA CYS A 108 -2.76 -1.44 16.46
C CYS A 108 -3.80 -0.43 15.94
N ASN A 109 -3.89 0.78 16.49
CA ASN A 109 -4.76 1.83 15.95
C ASN A 109 -4.40 2.21 14.51
N GLU A 110 -3.14 2.03 14.09
CA GLU A 110 -2.71 2.28 12.72
C GLU A 110 -3.47 1.44 11.69
N ILE A 111 -3.89 0.23 12.05
CA ILE A 111 -4.65 -0.66 11.17
C ILE A 111 -6.02 -0.04 10.88
N THR A 112 -6.74 0.37 11.93
CA THR A 112 -8.06 1.00 11.80
C THR A 112 -7.96 2.35 11.10
N TYR A 113 -6.94 3.14 11.45
CA TYR A 113 -6.66 4.42 10.81
C TYR A 113 -6.41 4.24 9.30
N HIS A 114 -5.60 3.25 8.91
CA HIS A 114 -5.34 2.94 7.50
C HIS A 114 -6.62 2.59 6.73
N ILE A 115 -7.54 1.82 7.33
CA ILE A 115 -8.84 1.51 6.70
C ILE A 115 -9.63 2.80 6.42
N LEU A 116 -9.67 3.73 7.39
CA LEU A 116 -10.34 5.02 7.21
C LEU A 116 -9.66 5.87 6.13
N GLU A 117 -8.33 5.91 6.11
CA GLU A 117 -7.55 6.62 5.09
C GLU A 117 -7.83 6.11 3.68
N VAL A 118 -7.86 4.79 3.49
CA VAL A 118 -8.20 4.15 2.22
C VAL A 118 -9.58 4.59 1.74
N ILE A 119 -10.59 4.50 2.61
CA ILE A 119 -11.96 4.86 2.25
C ILE A 119 -12.05 6.35 1.90
N HIS A 120 -11.50 7.22 2.75
CA HIS A 120 -11.52 8.65 2.55
C HIS A 120 -10.80 9.06 1.26
N SER A 121 -9.59 8.54 1.02
CA SER A 121 -8.81 8.77 -0.19
C SER A 121 -9.57 8.33 -1.43
N HIS A 122 -10.16 7.13 -1.41
CA HIS A 122 -10.94 6.61 -2.55
C HIS A 122 -12.17 7.47 -2.85
N LEU A 123 -12.91 7.91 -1.81
CA LEU A 123 -14.06 8.81 -1.99
C LEU A 123 -13.64 10.16 -2.55
N LEU A 124 -12.56 10.76 -2.04
CA LEU A 124 -12.03 12.03 -2.53
C LEU A 124 -11.62 11.93 -4.01
N GLN A 125 -11.01 10.82 -4.41
CA GLN A 125 -10.56 10.61 -5.79
C GLN A 125 -11.72 10.41 -6.77
N THR A 126 -12.78 9.71 -6.34
CA THR A 126 -13.93 9.35 -7.18
C THR A 126 -15.06 10.36 -7.19
N LYS A 127 -15.28 11.08 -6.08
CA LYS A 127 -16.41 12.02 -5.90
C LYS A 127 -15.99 13.48 -5.72
N GLY A 128 -14.70 13.75 -5.55
CA GLY A 128 -14.20 15.08 -5.21
C GLY A 128 -14.42 15.45 -3.74
N PRO A 129 -14.01 16.66 -3.32
CA PRO A 129 -14.16 17.10 -1.94
C PRO A 129 -15.64 17.21 -1.54
N ALA A 130 -15.94 16.87 -0.29
CA ALA A 130 -17.29 17.01 0.25
C ALA A 130 -17.73 18.47 0.20
N ILE A 131 -18.80 18.77 -0.55
CA ILE A 131 -19.39 20.11 -0.57
C ILE A 131 -20.20 20.29 0.71
N VAL A 132 -19.66 21.06 1.67
CA VAL A 132 -20.42 21.50 2.84
C VAL A 132 -21.40 22.58 2.39
N ARG A 133 -22.67 22.22 2.23
CA ARG A 133 -23.74 23.20 2.01
C ARG A 133 -24.04 23.89 3.34
N ILE A 134 -23.52 25.10 3.52
CA ILE A 134 -23.96 25.99 4.61
C ILE A 134 -25.35 26.49 4.23
N PHE A 135 -26.38 25.95 4.87
CA PHE A 135 -27.72 26.52 4.78
C PHE A 135 -27.74 27.79 5.63
N ILE A 136 -27.57 28.94 4.98
CA ILE A 136 -27.83 30.23 5.60
C ILE A 136 -29.36 30.40 5.59
N THR A 137 -30.02 30.04 6.69
CA THR A 137 -31.44 30.35 6.87
C THR A 137 -31.53 31.84 7.21
N THR A 138 -31.83 32.69 6.23
CA THR A 138 -32.29 34.06 6.51
C THR A 138 -33.67 33.97 7.16
N ALA A 139 -33.72 34.28 8.45
CA ALA A 139 -34.98 34.55 9.15
C ALA A 139 -35.50 35.92 8.68
N ASN A 140 -36.74 35.93 8.16
CA ASN A 140 -37.54 37.14 7.98
C ASN A 140 -38.24 37.50 9.29
#